data_AF-H5SA54-F1
#
_entry.id   AF-H5SA54-F1
#
_cell.length_a   1.000
_cell.length_b   1.000
_cell.length_c   1.000
_cell.angle_alpha   90.00
_cell.angle_beta   90.00
_cell.angle_gamma   90.00
#
_symmetry.space_group_name_H-M   'P 1'
#
loop_
_entity.id
_entity.type
_entity.pdbx_description
1 polymer ?
#
loop_
_entity_poly.entity_id
_entity_poly.type
_entity_poly.pdbx_seq_one_letter_code
_entity_poly.pdbx_strand_id
1 'polypeptide(L)'
;MFPILQIRRNHALEHATLHVLARDLPQRPLAGYSYSGGIFIFGDVPTEMLMAALHEAEMRLRQGEHYLAIHPGCGTNLSMALFLTTGLAWLPLRGRTDSPRRWGWRIPAAVLLALLGLFLARLLGPWAQKYLTTEANLGDLTILGVDRVALGPWQLHHIRTGGK
;
A
#
# COMPACT_ATOMS: atom_id res chain seq x y z
N MET A 1 13.90 -15.31 -10.93
CA MET A 1 13.56 -14.11 -10.14
C MET A 1 12.76 -14.53 -8.91
N PHE A 2 13.06 -14.01 -7.72
CA PHE A 2 12.25 -14.31 -6.52
C PHE A 2 10.90 -13.58 -6.60
N PRO A 3 9.75 -14.28 -6.53
CA PRO A 3 8.44 -13.66 -6.75
C PRO A 3 8.16 -12.49 -5.80
N ILE A 4 8.70 -12.54 -4.58
CA ILE A 4 8.54 -11.50 -3.55
C ILE A 4 9.22 -10.19 -3.95
N LEU A 5 10.45 -10.23 -4.49
CA LEU A 5 11.16 -9.02 -4.90
C LEU A 5 10.43 -8.31 -6.04
N GLN A 6 9.90 -9.08 -6.99
CA GLN A 6 9.15 -8.53 -8.12
C GLN A 6 7.85 -7.87 -7.65
N ILE A 7 7.12 -8.50 -6.71
CA ILE A 7 5.95 -7.88 -6.06
C ILE A 7 6.32 -6.54 -5.42
N ARG A 8 7.42 -6.49 -4.65
CA ARG A 8 7.86 -5.28 -3.95
C ARG A 8 8.25 -4.14 -4.90
N ARG A 9 8.90 -4.46 -6.02
CA ARG A 9 9.25 -3.48 -7.06
C ARG A 9 8.02 -2.97 -7.82
N ASN A 10 7.11 -3.87 -8.16
CA ASN A 10 5.82 -3.50 -8.75
C ASN A 10 5.03 -2.59 -7.82
N HIS A 11 5.02 -2.90 -6.52
CA HIS A 11 4.35 -2.09 -5.50
C HIS A 11 4.98 -0.69 -5.35
N ALA A 12 6.31 -0.58 -5.46
CA ALA A 12 6.98 0.71 -5.52
C ALA A 12 6.57 1.52 -6.76
N LEU A 13 6.57 0.90 -7.95
CA LEU A 13 6.17 1.54 -9.20
C LEU A 13 4.69 1.94 -9.19
N GLU A 14 3.81 1.13 -8.61
CA GLU A 14 2.39 1.44 -8.40
C GLU A 14 2.23 2.70 -7.55
N HIS A 15 2.88 2.76 -6.38
CA HIS A 15 2.83 3.93 -5.52
C HIS A 15 3.32 5.20 -6.22
N ALA A 16 4.45 5.11 -6.93
CA ALA A 16 4.98 6.24 -7.67
C ALA A 16 4.04 6.70 -8.79
N THR A 17 3.43 5.75 -9.51
CA THR A 17 2.44 6.04 -10.56
C THR A 17 1.21 6.74 -9.98
N LEU A 18 0.70 6.27 -8.83
CA LEU A 18 -0.44 6.91 -8.17
C LEU A 18 -0.10 8.33 -7.66
N HIS A 19 1.12 8.57 -7.18
CA HIS A 19 1.58 9.92 -6.82
C HIS A 19 1.61 10.86 -8.01
N VAL A 20 2.12 10.40 -9.16
CA VAL A 20 2.14 11.20 -10.40
C VAL A 20 0.71 11.48 -10.88
N LEU A 21 -0.16 10.46 -10.90
CA LEU A 21 -1.56 10.64 -11.27
C LEU A 21 -2.32 11.56 -10.32
N ALA A 22 -2.04 11.52 -9.02
CA ALA A 22 -2.69 12.39 -8.04
C ALA A 22 -2.31 13.87 -8.22
N ARG A 23 -1.13 14.17 -8.78
CA ARG A 23 -0.74 15.54 -9.16
C ARG A 23 -1.65 16.07 -10.28
N ASP A 24 -1.91 15.25 -11.28
CA ASP A 24 -2.60 15.66 -12.51
C ASP A 24 -4.12 15.47 -12.41
N LEU A 25 -4.59 14.59 -11.53
CA LEU A 25 -6.00 14.22 -11.28
C LEU A 25 -6.35 14.19 -9.77
N PRO A 26 -6.19 15.30 -9.02
CA PRO A 26 -6.27 15.30 -7.55
C PRO A 26 -7.62 14.89 -6.95
N GLN A 27 -8.70 14.90 -7.72
CA GLN A 27 -10.06 14.56 -7.26
C GLN A 27 -10.56 13.20 -7.76
N ARG A 28 -9.71 12.42 -8.45
CA ARG A 28 -10.11 11.11 -8.96
C ARG A 28 -9.66 10.00 -8.00
N PRO A 29 -10.58 9.20 -7.45
CA PRO A 29 -10.20 8.07 -6.63
C PRO A 29 -9.56 7.01 -7.53
N LEU A 30 -8.27 6.77 -7.31
CA LEU A 30 -7.51 5.71 -7.95
C LEU A 30 -7.03 4.73 -6.90
N ALA A 31 -7.07 3.45 -7.22
CA ALA A 31 -6.52 2.40 -6.39
C ALA A 31 -5.57 1.52 -7.20
N GLY A 32 -4.61 0.91 -6.52
CA GLY A 32 -3.65 0.02 -7.14
C GLY A 32 -3.62 -1.35 -6.47
N TYR A 33 -3.19 -2.36 -7.22
CA TYR A 33 -2.87 -3.67 -6.70
C TYR A 33 -1.69 -4.28 -7.46
N SER A 34 -0.65 -4.65 -6.73
CA SER A 34 0.59 -5.20 -7.27
C SER A 34 0.72 -6.70 -7.01
N TYR A 35 1.23 -7.41 -8.00
CA TYR A 35 1.57 -8.83 -7.92
C TYR A 35 2.85 -9.10 -8.71
N SER A 36 3.34 -10.34 -8.76
CA SER A 36 4.64 -10.62 -9.39
C SER A 36 4.68 -10.35 -10.89
N GLY A 37 3.55 -10.46 -11.60
CA GLY A 37 3.50 -10.22 -13.05
C GLY A 37 3.14 -8.79 -13.47
N GLY A 38 2.84 -7.90 -12.53
CA GLY A 38 2.39 -6.56 -12.89
C GLY A 38 1.65 -5.80 -11.81
N ILE A 39 0.90 -4.80 -12.27
CA ILE A 39 0.13 -3.86 -11.46
C ILE A 39 -1.26 -3.73 -12.10
N PHE A 40 -2.30 -3.66 -11.27
CA PHE A 40 -3.63 -3.25 -11.68
C PHE A 40 -3.90 -1.85 -11.13
N ILE A 41 -4.40 -0.96 -11.98
CA ILE A 41 -4.87 0.37 -11.57
C ILE A 41 -6.37 0.45 -11.82
N PHE A 42 -7.12 0.77 -10.77
CA PHE A 42 -8.56 0.89 -10.76
C PHE A 42 -8.94 2.38 -10.74
N GLY A 43 -9.85 2.77 -11.63
CA GLY A 43 -10.44 4.10 -11.66
C GLY A 43 -10.47 4.72 -13.04
N ASP A 44 -11.20 5.83 -13.17
CA ASP A 44 -11.39 6.52 -14.45
C ASP A 44 -10.16 7.38 -14.80
N VAL A 45 -9.23 6.79 -15.55
CA VAL A 45 -8.03 7.43 -16.07
C VAL A 45 -7.84 7.06 -17.55
N PRO A 46 -7.60 8.03 -18.45
CA PRO A 46 -7.24 7.74 -19.84
C PRO A 46 -5.96 6.90 -19.91
N THR A 47 -5.91 5.91 -20.81
CA THR A 47 -4.77 5.00 -20.96
C THR A 47 -3.47 5.78 -21.24
N GLU A 48 -3.55 6.81 -22.07
CA GLU A 48 -2.41 7.64 -22.48
C GLU A 48 -1.83 8.40 -21.29
N MET A 49 -2.70 8.92 -20.42
CA MET A 49 -2.29 9.59 -19.19
C MET A 49 -1.69 8.60 -18.18
N LEU A 50 -2.26 7.40 -18.06
CA LEU A 50 -1.69 6.35 -17.23
C LEU A 50 -0.30 5.94 -17.72
N MET A 51 -0.12 5.78 -19.03
CA MET A 51 1.19 5.44 -19.62
C MET A 51 2.22 6.55 -19.37
N ALA A 52 1.84 7.81 -19.54
CA ALA A 52 2.72 8.94 -19.25
C ALA A 52 3.13 8.98 -17.77
N ALA A 53 2.17 8.81 -16.86
CA ALA A 53 2.42 8.79 -15.43
C ALA A 53 3.28 7.59 -15.00
N LEU A 54 3.07 6.42 -15.61
CA LEU A 54 3.83 5.20 -15.35
C LEU A 54 5.31 5.37 -15.75
N HIS A 55 5.57 5.94 -16.93
CA HIS A 55 6.93 6.23 -17.38
C HIS A 55 7.61 7.33 -16.57
N GLU A 56 6.87 8.38 -16.18
CA GLU A 56 7.40 9.40 -15.26
C GLU A 56 7.77 8.77 -13.91
N ALA A 57 6.88 7.95 -13.35
CA ALA A 57 7.10 7.26 -12.08
C ALA A 57 8.33 6.33 -12.13
N GLU A 58 8.47 5.54 -13.20
CA GLU A 58 9.65 4.70 -13.41
C GLU A 58 10.94 5.54 -13.46
N MET A 59 10.93 6.61 -14.25
CA MET A 59 12.08 7.50 -14.43
C MET A 59 12.50 8.14 -13.10
N ARG A 60 11.55 8.69 -12.33
CA ARG A 60 11.82 9.32 -11.04
C ARG A 60 12.33 8.35 -9.98
N LEU A 61 11.75 7.14 -9.90
CA LEU A 61 12.27 6.09 -9.02
C LEU A 61 13.71 5.71 -9.38
N ARG A 62 14.03 5.54 -10.67
CA ARG A 62 15.40 5.26 -11.14
C ARG A 62 16.37 6.42 -10.87
N GLN A 63 15.88 7.66 -10.81
CA GLN A 63 16.66 8.84 -10.44
C GLN A 63 16.87 9.00 -8.92
N GLY A 64 16.33 8.09 -8.11
CA GLY A 64 16.54 8.08 -6.66
C GLY A 64 15.43 8.75 -5.84
N GLU A 65 14.30 9.13 -6.45
CA GLU A 65 13.12 9.65 -5.75
C GLU A 65 12.35 8.54 -5.01
N HIS A 66 13.05 7.76 -4.16
CA HIS A 66 12.52 6.57 -3.49
C HIS A 66 11.35 6.87 -2.53
N TYR A 67 11.14 8.13 -2.15
CA TYR A 67 9.98 8.52 -1.34
C TYR A 67 8.65 8.27 -2.07
N LEU A 68 8.67 8.24 -3.41
CA LEU A 68 7.51 7.89 -4.24
C LEU A 68 7.08 6.43 -4.06
N ALA A 69 7.95 5.56 -3.56
CA ALA A 69 7.60 4.17 -3.26
C ALA A 69 6.79 4.02 -1.96
N ILE A 70 6.48 5.12 -1.24
CA ILE A 70 5.67 5.11 -0.02
C ILE A 70 4.40 5.91 -0.29
N HIS A 71 3.23 5.29 -0.14
CA HIS A 71 1.95 5.94 -0.40
C HIS A 71 1.11 6.04 0.88
N PRO A 72 0.49 7.21 1.16
CA PRO A 72 -0.32 7.39 2.37
C PRO A 72 -1.55 6.48 2.38
N GLY A 73 -2.14 6.20 1.22
CA GLY A 73 -3.29 5.29 1.05
C GLY A 73 -2.95 3.80 0.92
N CYS A 74 -1.69 3.38 1.12
CA CYS A 74 -1.29 1.99 0.96
C CYS A 74 -2.00 1.08 1.99
N GLY A 75 -2.46 -0.09 1.55
CA GLY A 75 -3.06 -1.12 2.42
C GLY A 75 -2.15 -1.58 3.55
N THR A 76 -0.82 -1.51 3.39
CA THR A 76 0.15 -1.81 4.45
C THR A 76 -0.07 -0.93 5.69
N ASN A 77 -0.46 0.33 5.52
CA ASN A 77 -0.77 1.22 6.65
C ASN A 77 -1.99 0.73 7.42
N LEU A 78 -3.04 0.31 6.71
CA LEU A 78 -4.25 -0.24 7.32
C LEU A 78 -3.94 -1.57 8.04
N SER A 79 -3.16 -2.46 7.42
CA SER A 79 -2.74 -3.72 8.04
C SER A 79 -1.97 -3.48 9.34
N MET A 80 -1.03 -2.54 9.35
CA MET A 80 -0.29 -2.16 10.56
C MET A 80 -1.19 -1.57 11.64
N ALA A 81 -2.14 -0.71 11.26
CA ALA A 81 -3.12 -0.14 12.18
C ALA A 81 -3.98 -1.23 12.84
N LEU A 82 -4.53 -2.14 12.05
CA LEU A 82 -5.33 -3.26 12.55
C LEU A 82 -4.50 -4.16 13.47
N PHE A 83 -3.31 -4.57 13.04
CA PHE A 83 -2.45 -5.46 13.80
C PHE A 83 -2.06 -4.88 15.17
N LEU A 84 -1.57 -3.64 15.21
CA LEU A 84 -1.11 -3.01 16.45
C LEU A 84 -2.27 -2.66 17.39
N THR A 85 -3.35 -2.10 16.84
CA THR A 85 -4.53 -1.70 17.64
C THR A 85 -5.17 -2.91 18.29
N THR A 86 -5.45 -3.96 17.50
CA THR A 86 -6.09 -5.17 18.01
C THR A 86 -5.16 -5.97 18.91
N GLY A 87 -3.88 -6.10 18.54
CA GLY A 87 -2.88 -6.82 19.32
C GLY A 87 -2.66 -6.20 20.71
N LEU A 88 -2.57 -4.88 20.80
CA LEU A 88 -2.39 -4.20 22.09
C LEU A 88 -3.69 -4.18 22.91
N ALA A 89 -4.84 -3.95 22.29
CA ALA A 89 -6.14 -4.00 22.96
C ALA A 89 -6.44 -5.38 23.57
N TRP A 90 -5.91 -6.46 22.97
CA TRP A 90 -6.07 -7.82 23.46
C TRP A 90 -5.36 -8.08 24.80
N LEU A 91 -4.26 -7.37 25.09
CA LEU A 91 -3.42 -7.61 26.28
C LEU A 91 -4.17 -7.54 27.62
N PRO A 92 -4.97 -6.51 27.93
CA PRO A 92 -5.76 -6.44 29.17
C PRO A 92 -7.04 -7.29 29.12
N LEU A 93 -7.49 -7.66 27.93
CA LEU A 93 -8.71 -8.44 27.73
C LEU A 93 -8.48 -9.96 27.82
N ARG A 94 -7.24 -10.42 27.70
CA ARG A 94 -6.88 -11.84 27.76
C ARG A 94 -7.22 -12.48 29.12
N GLY A 95 -7.64 -13.74 29.09
CA GLY A 95 -7.92 -14.56 30.28
C GLY A 95 -9.37 -14.47 30.78
N ARG A 96 -9.76 -15.42 31.65
CA ARG A 96 -11.12 -15.43 32.23
C ARG A 96 -11.38 -14.20 33.11
N THR A 97 -12.60 -13.69 33.01
CA THR A 97 -13.11 -12.67 33.93
C THR A 97 -14.18 -13.32 34.80
N ASP A 98 -13.85 -13.56 36.06
CA ASP A 98 -14.79 -14.19 37.01
C ASP A 98 -15.65 -13.15 37.76
N SER A 99 -15.53 -11.87 37.44
CA SER A 99 -16.27 -10.80 38.11
C SER A 99 -16.51 -9.58 37.19
N PRO A 100 -17.76 -9.05 37.13
CA PRO A 100 -18.09 -7.81 36.44
C PRO A 100 -17.19 -6.63 36.80
N ARG A 101 -16.71 -6.57 38.05
CA ARG A 101 -15.84 -5.49 38.56
C ARG A 101 -14.49 -5.42 37.83
N ARG A 102 -13.97 -6.54 37.31
CA ARG A 102 -12.69 -6.54 36.56
C ARG A 102 -12.83 -5.89 35.18
N TRP A 103 -14.03 -5.89 34.58
CA TRP A 103 -14.27 -5.19 33.31
C TRP A 103 -14.10 -3.67 33.45
N GLY A 104 -14.36 -3.12 34.64
CA GLY A 104 -14.27 -1.68 34.92
C GLY A 104 -12.90 -1.06 34.66
N TRP A 105 -11.81 -1.80 34.82
CA TRP A 105 -10.46 -1.31 34.48
C TRP A 105 -9.92 -1.90 33.17
N ARG A 106 -10.32 -3.13 32.81
CA ARG A 106 -9.83 -3.81 31.59
C ARG A 106 -10.28 -3.11 30.31
N ILE A 107 -11.53 -2.64 30.24
CA ILE A 107 -12.04 -1.95 29.04
C ILE A 107 -11.31 -0.62 28.85
N PRO A 108 -11.21 0.29 29.85
CA PRO A 108 -10.42 1.50 29.70
C PRO A 108 -8.96 1.23 29.34
N ALA A 109 -8.32 0.24 29.97
CA ALA A 109 -6.95 -0.15 29.62
C ALA A 109 -6.84 -0.64 28.18
N ALA A 110 -7.80 -1.42 27.68
CA ALA A 110 -7.85 -1.89 26.30
C ALA A 110 -7.97 -0.73 25.31
N VAL A 111 -8.84 0.25 25.61
CA VAL A 111 -9.02 1.45 24.79
C VAL A 111 -7.74 2.28 24.75
N LEU A 112 -7.09 2.50 25.89
CA LEU A 112 -5.81 3.25 25.94
C LEU A 112 -4.72 2.55 25.13
N LEU A 113 -4.61 1.23 25.24
CA LEU A 113 -3.64 0.44 24.48
C LEU A 113 -3.98 0.38 22.98
N ALA A 114 -5.26 0.37 22.61
CA ALA A 114 -5.71 0.50 21.23
C ALA A 114 -5.28 1.85 20.63
N LEU A 115 -5.48 2.96 21.37
CA LEU A 115 -5.05 4.30 20.96
C LEU A 115 -3.52 4.38 20.79
N LEU A 116 -2.77 3.75 21.69
CA LEU A 116 -1.31 3.60 21.54
C LEU A 116 -0.97 2.82 20.27
N GLY A 117 -1.68 1.74 19.96
CA GLY A 117 -1.51 0.97 18.74
C GLY A 117 -1.72 1.79 17.47
N LEU A 118 -2.77 2.63 17.46
CA LEU A 118 -3.03 3.54 16.35
C LEU A 118 -1.93 4.59 16.18
N PHE A 119 -1.41 5.14 17.29
CA PHE A 119 -0.27 6.06 17.26
C PHE A 119 0.97 5.39 16.67
N LEU A 120 1.33 4.21 17.15
CA LEU A 120 2.47 3.44 16.64
C LEU A 120 2.29 3.06 15.16
N ALA A 121 1.08 2.73 14.73
CA ALA A 121 0.79 2.38 13.34
C ALA A 121 1.09 3.52 12.36
N ARG A 122 0.88 4.79 12.74
CA ARG A 122 1.24 5.93 11.90
C ARG A 122 2.74 6.01 11.62
N LEU A 123 3.57 5.56 12.56
CA LEU A 123 5.02 5.52 12.42
C LEU A 123 5.48 4.25 11.70
N LEU A 124 4.92 3.10 12.09
CA LEU A 124 5.35 1.79 11.63
C LEU A 124 4.77 1.40 10.26
N GLY A 125 3.68 2.00 9.81
CA GLY A 125 3.10 1.80 8.48
C GLY A 125 4.06 2.19 7.35
N PRO A 126 4.50 3.47 7.27
CA PRO A 126 5.50 3.90 6.29
C PRO A 126 6.82 3.15 6.40
N TRP A 127 7.24 2.81 7.62
CA TRP A 127 8.42 1.97 7.85
C TRP A 127 8.26 0.58 7.22
N ALA A 128 7.12 -0.08 7.46
CA ALA A 128 6.83 -1.40 6.88
C ALA A 128 6.72 -1.33 5.36
N GLN A 129 6.16 -0.25 4.80
CA GLN A 129 6.19 -0.02 3.36
C GLN A 129 7.62 -0.04 2.84
N LYS A 130 8.46 0.87 3.37
CA LYS A 130 9.84 1.07 2.92
C LYS A 130 10.71 -0.19 2.99
N TYR A 131 10.55 -0.99 4.04
CA TYR A 131 11.49 -2.09 4.32
C TYR A 131 10.92 -3.49 4.05
N LEU A 132 9.59 -3.65 4.03
CA LEU A 132 8.95 -4.97 3.92
C LEU A 132 8.12 -5.14 2.66
N THR A 133 7.33 -4.13 2.27
CA THR A 133 6.33 -4.30 1.20
C THR A 133 6.66 -3.61 -0.11
N THR A 134 7.61 -2.67 -0.14
CA THR A 134 8.10 -2.04 -1.37
C THR A 134 9.61 -2.19 -1.55
N GLU A 135 10.07 -2.03 -2.79
CA GLU A 135 11.48 -1.97 -3.17
C GLU A 135 11.64 -0.86 -4.21
N ALA A 136 12.16 0.29 -3.80
CA ALA A 136 12.29 1.46 -4.67
C ALA A 136 13.36 1.26 -5.75
N ASN A 137 14.34 0.40 -5.52
CA ASN A 137 15.29 0.02 -6.56
C ASN A 137 14.66 -0.99 -7.53
N LEU A 138 14.12 -0.46 -8.62
CA LEU A 138 13.48 -1.24 -9.68
C LEU A 138 14.42 -2.26 -10.34
N GLY A 139 15.74 -2.04 -10.29
CA GLY A 139 16.73 -2.92 -10.91
C GLY A 139 16.42 -3.19 -12.38
N ASP A 140 16.28 -4.47 -12.71
CA ASP A 140 15.98 -5.03 -14.02
C ASP A 140 14.48 -5.10 -14.36
N LEU A 141 13.59 -4.56 -13.51
CA LEU A 141 12.16 -4.48 -13.80
C LEU A 141 11.94 -3.69 -15.10
N THR A 142 11.07 -4.19 -15.96
CA THR A 142 10.69 -3.59 -17.25
C THR A 142 9.17 -3.61 -17.40
N ILE A 143 8.63 -2.55 -17.99
CA ILE A 143 7.22 -2.47 -18.38
C ILE A 143 7.07 -3.18 -19.73
N LEU A 144 6.19 -4.18 -19.79
CA LEU A 144 5.94 -5.00 -20.98
C LEU A 144 4.76 -4.49 -21.79
N GLY A 145 3.83 -3.78 -21.16
CA GLY A 145 2.64 -3.24 -21.82
C GLY A 145 1.58 -2.80 -20.81
N VAL A 146 0.59 -2.07 -21.32
CA VAL A 146 -0.59 -1.63 -20.56
C VAL A 146 -1.82 -2.05 -21.35
N ASP A 147 -2.64 -2.90 -20.75
CA ASP A 147 -3.87 -3.41 -21.34
C ASP A 147 -5.07 -2.83 -20.59
N ARG A 148 -6.07 -2.35 -21.34
CA ARG A 148 -7.33 -1.90 -20.74
C ARG A 148 -8.25 -3.10 -20.57
N VAL A 149 -8.69 -3.35 -19.35
CA VAL A 149 -9.65 -4.41 -19.01
C VAL A 149 -10.98 -3.74 -18.70
N ALA A 150 -12.00 -4.00 -19.52
CA ALA A 150 -13.35 -3.51 -19.24
C ALA A 150 -14.01 -4.42 -18.19
N LEU A 151 -14.36 -3.88 -17.02
CA LEU A 151 -14.98 -4.62 -15.92
C LEU A 151 -16.29 -3.93 -15.54
N GLY A 152 -17.31 -4.11 -16.39
CA GLY A 152 -18.60 -3.43 -16.24
C GLY A 152 -18.46 -1.91 -16.33
N PRO A 153 -19.00 -1.12 -15.38
CA PRO A 153 -18.83 0.33 -15.37
C PRO A 153 -17.43 0.80 -14.93
N TRP A 154 -16.59 -0.10 -14.43
CA TRP A 154 -15.28 0.23 -13.89
C TRP A 154 -14.21 0.16 -14.98
N GLN A 155 -13.34 1.18 -14.99
CA GLN A 155 -12.13 1.16 -15.80
C GLN A 155 -11.00 0.52 -15.00
N LEU A 156 -10.47 -0.57 -15.54
CA LEU A 156 -9.32 -1.28 -15.00
C LEU A 156 -8.22 -1.26 -16.04
N HIS A 157 -7.00 -0.94 -15.60
CA HIS A 157 -5.81 -1.03 -16.41
C HIS A 157 -4.87 -2.07 -15.83
N HIS A 158 -4.42 -2.99 -16.67
CA HIS A 158 -3.47 -4.01 -16.33
C HIS A 158 -2.11 -3.65 -16.93
N ILE A 159 -1.17 -3.30 -16.07
CA ILE A 159 0.21 -3.01 -16.42
C ILE A 159 0.99 -4.31 -16.25
N ARG A 160 1.51 -4.86 -17.34
CA ARG A 160 2.36 -6.04 -17.31
C ARG A 160 3.82 -5.65 -17.10
N THR A 161 4.51 -6.37 -16.23
CA THR A 161 5.92 -6.14 -15.92
C THR A 161 6.71 -7.44 -15.95
N GLY A 162 7.99 -7.37 -16.30
CA GLY A 162 8.93 -8.50 -16.22
C GLY A 162 10.28 -8.08 -15.66
N GLY A 163 11.03 -9.02 -15.08
CA GLY A 163 12.47 -8.87 -14.90
C GLY A 163 13.21 -9.67 -15.98
N LYS A 164 14.43 -9.26 -16.31
CA LYS A 164 15.29 -10.03 -17.22
C LYS A 164 15.95 -11.21 -16.51
#